data_AF-G1WGG3-F1
#
_entry.id   AF-G1WGG3-F1
#
_cell.length_a   1.000
_cell.length_b   1.000
_cell.length_c   1.000
_cell.angle_alpha   90.00
_cell.angle_beta   90.00
_cell.angle_gamma   90.00
#
_symmetry.space_group_name_H-M   'P 1'
#
loop_
_entity.id
_entity.type
_entity.pdbx_description
1 polymer ?
#
loop_
_entity_poly.entity_id
_entity_poly.type
_entity_poly.pdbx_seq_one_letter_code
_entity_poly.pdbx_strand_id
1 'polypeptide(L)'
;MAYTETERRILDMWPKFEDGNYVQLGDKAVANSGENAGKEFIVRNIYFEGAHGKLRSSALDGCYWNWKAADPYVKRPAPKVLDADGAPIKVGDAVWHEDGAMLRVDGFGGIEDGETIVNVHVIRGATPWREVRSLSLTHTRPDSWERLKADAADIVAKIALHLGDYSPSDFEERGDGVQDRILCLVSRAKALADREAGR
;
A
#
# COMPACT_ATOMS: atom_id res chain seq x y z
N MET A 1 -5.38 37.38 5.44
CA MET A 1 -5.11 38.17 6.66
C MET A 1 -3.63 37.99 6.99
N ALA A 2 -2.89 39.06 7.28
CA ALA A 2 -1.47 38.95 7.61
C ALA A 2 -1.29 38.69 9.10
N TYR A 3 -0.51 37.66 9.45
CA TYR A 3 -0.14 37.38 10.84
C TYR A 3 0.69 38.52 11.42
N THR A 4 0.39 38.85 12.67
CA THR A 4 1.19 39.75 13.52
C THR A 4 2.59 39.14 13.76
N GLU A 5 3.55 39.98 14.15
CA GLU A 5 4.93 39.53 14.44
C GLU A 5 4.97 38.44 15.52
N THR A 6 4.10 38.56 16.52
CA THR A 6 3.98 37.57 17.60
C THR A 6 3.47 36.22 17.08
N GLU A 7 2.45 36.22 16.23
CA GLU A 7 1.91 34.99 15.63
C GLU A 7 2.95 34.31 14.72
N ARG A 8 3.72 35.10 13.95
CA ARG A 8 4.81 34.55 13.12
C ARG A 8 5.88 33.88 13.96
N ARG A 9 6.27 34.48 15.09
CA ARG A 9 7.23 33.86 16.02
C ARG A 9 6.70 32.56 16.61
N ILE A 10 5.42 32.49 16.97
CA ILE A 10 4.80 31.25 17.45
C ILE A 10 4.80 30.18 16.37
N LEU A 11 4.45 30.54 15.14
CA LEU A 11 4.45 29.62 13.99
C LEU A 11 5.86 29.16 13.59
N ASP A 12 6.88 30.00 13.75
CA ASP A 12 8.27 29.61 13.51
C ASP A 12 8.75 28.57 14.53
N MET A 13 8.26 28.68 15.76
CA MET A 13 8.48 27.69 16.82
C MET A 13 7.53 26.49 16.74
N TRP A 14 6.56 26.45 15.83
CA TRP A 14 5.58 25.37 15.83
C TRP A 14 6.13 24.13 15.11
N PRO A 15 5.97 22.90 15.67
CA PRO A 15 6.44 21.68 15.02
C PRO A 15 5.79 21.47 13.65
N LYS A 16 6.59 21.06 12.67
CA LYS A 16 6.14 20.78 11.31
C LYS A 16 6.43 19.34 10.95
N PHE A 17 5.60 18.75 10.10
CA PHE A 17 5.90 17.50 9.45
C PHE A 17 6.94 17.70 8.33
N GLU A 18 7.50 16.60 7.82
CA GLU A 18 8.44 16.59 6.69
C GLU A 18 7.84 17.21 5.40
N ASP A 19 6.51 17.27 5.29
CA ASP A 19 5.76 17.91 4.21
C ASP A 19 5.63 19.45 4.36
N GLY A 20 6.13 20.02 5.46
CA GLY A 20 6.04 21.44 5.79
C GLY A 20 4.76 21.87 6.50
N ASN A 21 3.78 20.99 6.66
CA ASN A 21 2.53 21.27 7.37
C ASN A 21 2.74 21.30 8.88
N TYR A 22 2.00 22.18 9.56
CA TYR A 22 2.02 22.27 11.03
C TYR A 22 1.35 21.06 11.68
N VAL A 23 2.00 20.52 12.71
CA VAL A 23 1.45 19.41 13.50
C VAL A 23 0.28 19.89 14.34
N GLN A 24 -0.86 19.21 14.27
CA GLN A 24 -2.04 19.50 15.06
C GLN A 24 -2.28 18.45 16.15
N LEU A 25 -3.07 18.83 17.15
CA LEU A 25 -3.63 17.86 18.09
C LEU A 25 -4.55 16.90 17.34
N GLY A 26 -4.44 15.61 17.63
CA GLY A 26 -5.16 14.54 16.95
C GLY A 26 -4.40 13.94 15.77
N ASP A 27 -3.36 14.58 15.26
CA ASP A 27 -2.53 14.01 14.20
C ASP A 27 -1.79 12.76 14.68
N LYS A 28 -1.55 11.83 13.76
CA LYS A 28 -0.63 10.72 14.01
C LYS A 28 0.80 11.13 13.68
N ALA A 29 1.73 10.75 14.53
CA ALA A 29 3.17 10.99 14.40
C ALA A 29 3.96 9.74 14.77
N VAL A 30 5.23 9.69 14.35
CA VAL A 30 6.16 8.63 14.75
C VAL A 30 7.11 9.15 15.82
N ALA A 31 7.23 8.42 16.92
CA ALA A 31 8.13 8.76 18.02
C ALA A 31 9.60 8.66 17.57
N ASN A 32 10.43 9.63 17.97
CA ASN A 32 11.86 9.66 17.63
C ASN A 32 12.77 9.48 18.86
N SER A 33 12.19 9.08 20.00
CA SER A 33 12.92 9.03 21.27
C SER A 33 12.39 7.99 22.24
N GLY A 34 13.27 7.56 23.16
CA GLY A 34 12.99 6.53 24.16
C GLY A 34 12.86 5.12 23.56
N GLU A 35 12.35 4.20 24.35
CA GLU A 35 12.12 2.78 23.98
C GLU A 35 11.02 2.61 22.91
N ASN A 36 10.24 3.67 22.67
CA ASN A 36 9.18 3.69 21.68
C ASN A 36 9.58 4.38 20.37
N ALA A 37 10.87 4.68 20.16
CA ALA A 37 11.34 5.22 18.89
C ALA A 37 10.89 4.33 17.71
N GLY A 38 10.32 4.94 16.67
CA GLY A 38 9.74 4.25 15.53
C GLY A 38 8.27 3.83 15.70
N LYS A 39 7.68 3.94 16.89
CA LYS A 39 6.25 3.64 17.09
C LYS A 39 5.36 4.83 16.74
N GLU A 40 4.20 4.53 16.19
CA GLU A 40 3.15 5.50 15.91
C GLU A 40 2.44 5.92 17.21
N PHE A 41 2.07 7.20 17.30
CA PHE A 41 1.26 7.72 18.38
C PHE A 41 0.38 8.87 17.90
N ILE A 42 -0.70 9.16 18.64
CA ILE A 42 -1.57 10.30 18.37
C ILE A 42 -1.07 11.48 19.20
N VAL A 43 -0.85 12.63 18.57
CA VAL A 43 -0.44 13.86 19.25
C VAL A 43 -1.61 14.36 20.09
N ARG A 44 -1.51 14.25 21.42
CA ARG A 44 -2.52 14.79 22.36
C ARG A 44 -2.00 15.96 23.18
N ASN A 45 -0.68 16.12 23.26
CA ASN A 45 -0.05 17.21 23.99
C ASN A 45 1.14 17.75 23.21
N ILE A 46 1.20 19.08 23.10
CA ILE A 46 2.30 19.84 22.54
C ILE A 46 2.77 20.79 23.64
N TYR A 47 4.03 20.68 24.03
CA TYR A 47 4.59 21.55 25.07
C TYR A 47 5.97 22.02 24.70
N PHE A 48 6.29 23.22 25.17
CA PHE A 48 7.56 23.89 24.94
C PHE A 48 8.30 24.03 26.26
N GLU A 49 9.52 23.52 26.31
CA GLU A 49 10.38 23.51 27.50
C GLU A 49 11.81 23.87 27.08
N GLY A 50 12.35 24.97 27.64
CA GLY A 50 13.75 25.34 27.47
C GLY A 50 14.20 25.45 26.01
N ALA A 51 13.40 26.11 25.15
CA ALA A 51 13.62 26.23 23.70
C ALA A 51 13.48 24.93 22.87
N HIS A 52 12.94 23.87 23.45
CA HIS A 52 12.60 22.63 22.75
C HIS A 52 11.10 22.35 22.80
N GLY A 53 10.52 21.94 21.67
CA GLY A 53 9.15 21.45 21.59
C GLY A 53 9.10 19.93 21.71
N LYS A 54 8.04 19.41 22.33
CA LYS A 54 7.86 17.97 22.53
C LYS A 54 6.39 17.59 22.27
N LEU A 55 6.20 16.43 21.62
CA LEU A 55 4.89 15.87 21.30
C LEU A 55 4.68 14.56 22.04
N ARG A 56 3.48 14.35 22.60
CA ARG A 56 3.14 13.12 23.34
C ARG A 56 1.70 12.67 23.11
N SER A 57 1.46 11.36 23.25
CA SER A 57 0.10 10.75 23.30
C SER A 57 -0.53 10.79 24.69
N SER A 58 0.26 10.56 25.72
CA SER A 58 -0.16 10.73 27.11
C SER A 58 1.05 11.05 27.97
N ALA A 59 0.81 11.50 29.20
CA ALA A 59 1.89 11.71 30.18
C ALA A 59 2.59 10.38 30.57
N LEU A 60 1.91 9.25 30.40
CA LEU A 60 2.32 7.92 30.88
C LEU A 60 2.81 6.97 29.76
N ASP A 61 2.45 7.21 28.49
CA ASP A 61 2.61 6.22 27.41
C ASP A 61 4.07 6.05 26.92
N GLY A 62 4.99 6.90 27.34
CA GLY A 62 6.39 6.82 26.90
C GLY A 62 6.64 7.17 25.42
N CYS A 63 5.58 7.38 24.61
CA CYS A 63 5.69 7.75 23.20
C CYS A 63 5.91 9.25 23.05
N TYR A 64 7.13 9.62 22.66
CA TYR A 64 7.57 11.01 22.58
C TYR A 64 8.26 11.30 21.26
N TRP A 65 7.90 12.44 20.68
CA TRP A 65 8.76 13.12 19.71
C TRP A 65 9.41 14.31 20.40
N ASN A 66 10.74 14.38 20.35
CA ASN A 66 11.52 15.47 20.90
C ASN A 66 12.16 16.27 19.77
N TRP A 67 12.02 17.59 19.83
CA TRP A 67 12.71 18.48 18.91
C TRP A 67 14.22 18.43 19.16
N LYS A 68 14.95 17.86 18.20
CA LYS A 68 16.41 17.88 18.15
C LYS A 68 16.84 18.68 16.93
N ALA A 69 17.91 19.47 17.03
CA ALA A 69 18.41 20.25 15.90
C ALA A 69 18.77 19.39 14.67
N ALA A 70 19.09 18.11 14.89
CA ALA A 70 19.37 17.14 13.83
C ALA A 70 18.12 16.56 13.15
N ASP A 71 16.93 16.71 13.76
CA ASP A 71 15.65 16.19 13.25
C ASP A 71 14.54 17.22 13.54
N PRO A 72 14.49 18.32 12.75
CA PRO A 72 13.58 19.43 13.01
C PRO A 72 12.13 19.13 12.60
N TYR A 73 11.89 18.06 11.84
CA TYR A 73 10.58 17.70 11.30
C TYR A 73 10.03 16.42 11.94
N VAL A 74 8.72 16.42 12.15
CA VAL A 74 7.98 15.26 12.65
C VAL A 74 7.71 14.31 11.50
N LYS A 75 7.92 13.01 11.72
CA LYS A 75 7.56 11.99 10.74
C LYS A 75 6.08 11.66 10.86
N ARG A 76 5.36 11.70 9.75
CA ARG A 76 4.03 11.08 9.68
C ARG A 76 4.21 9.56 9.67
N PRO A 77 3.29 8.79 10.27
CA PRO A 77 3.19 7.38 9.94
C PRO A 77 3.03 7.25 8.44
N ALA A 78 3.68 6.26 7.84
CA ALA A 78 3.40 5.92 6.46
C ALA A 78 1.88 5.68 6.36
N PRO A 79 1.18 6.34 5.41
CA PRO A 79 -0.24 6.09 5.23
C PRO A 79 -0.41 4.59 4.97
N LYS A 80 -1.20 3.93 5.81
CA LYS A 80 -1.52 2.51 5.64
C LYS A 80 -2.56 2.39 4.55
N VAL A 81 -2.12 2.63 3.32
CA VAL A 81 -2.93 2.43 2.13
C VAL A 81 -3.04 0.94 1.89
N LEU A 82 -4.25 0.43 1.80
CA LEU A 82 -4.50 -0.97 1.51
C LEU A 82 -4.87 -1.12 0.03
N ASP A 83 -4.45 -2.21 -0.56
CA ASP A 83 -4.88 -2.64 -1.89
C ASP A 83 -6.28 -3.27 -1.85
N ALA A 84 -6.79 -3.70 -3.00
CA ALA A 84 -8.08 -4.37 -3.15
C ALA A 84 -8.22 -5.64 -2.29
N ASP A 85 -7.10 -6.32 -1.98
CA ASP A 85 -7.04 -7.55 -1.20
C ASP A 85 -6.86 -7.28 0.31
N GLY A 86 -6.80 -6.01 0.71
CA GLY A 86 -6.56 -5.58 2.09
C GLY A 86 -5.09 -5.67 2.51
N ALA A 87 -4.16 -5.88 1.57
CA ALA A 87 -2.73 -5.87 1.82
C ALA A 87 -2.15 -4.44 1.77
N PRO A 88 -1.21 -4.08 2.65
CA PRO A 88 -0.66 -2.73 2.67
C PRO A 88 0.22 -2.46 1.45
N ILE A 89 -0.03 -1.35 0.76
CA ILE A 89 0.78 -0.81 -0.34
C ILE A 89 1.89 0.07 0.23
N LYS A 90 3.12 -0.10 -0.25
CA LYS A 90 4.27 0.74 0.10
C LYS A 90 4.91 1.36 -1.14
N VAL A 91 5.59 2.48 -0.94
CA VAL A 91 6.42 3.08 -1.99
C VAL A 91 7.52 2.11 -2.40
N GLY A 92 7.68 1.92 -3.70
CA GLY A 92 8.61 0.98 -4.32
C GLY A 92 8.01 -0.38 -4.63
N ASP A 93 6.81 -0.70 -4.13
CA ASP A 93 6.14 -1.97 -4.41
C ASP A 93 5.74 -2.08 -5.88
N ALA A 94 5.78 -3.31 -6.40
CA ALA A 94 5.22 -3.65 -7.69
C ALA A 94 3.81 -4.21 -7.50
N VAL A 95 2.83 -3.48 -8.02
CA VAL A 95 1.40 -3.77 -7.90
C VAL A 95 0.79 -3.91 -9.29
N TRP A 96 -0.39 -4.49 -9.35
CA TRP A 96 -1.15 -4.67 -10.58
C TRP A 96 -2.42 -3.85 -10.53
N HIS A 97 -2.68 -3.14 -11.61
CA HIS A 97 -3.97 -2.52 -11.85
C HIS A 97 -4.95 -3.55 -12.40
N GLU A 98 -6.24 -3.33 -12.17
CA GLU A 98 -7.33 -4.21 -12.63
C GLU A 98 -7.38 -4.46 -14.14
N ASP A 99 -6.79 -3.57 -14.96
CA ASP A 99 -6.64 -3.74 -16.41
C ASP A 99 -5.49 -4.69 -16.80
N GLY A 100 -4.77 -5.22 -15.82
CA GLY A 100 -3.63 -6.11 -16.00
C GLY A 100 -2.30 -5.38 -16.22
N ALA A 101 -2.24 -4.05 -16.08
CA ALA A 101 -0.99 -3.31 -16.08
C ALA A 101 -0.20 -3.55 -14.79
N MET A 102 1.10 -3.77 -14.92
CA MET A 102 2.05 -3.80 -13.81
C MET A 102 2.56 -2.39 -13.57
N LEU A 103 2.38 -1.92 -12.35
CA LEU A 103 2.69 -0.58 -11.90
C LEU A 103 3.67 -0.65 -10.74
N ARG A 104 4.44 0.41 -10.53
CA ARG A 104 5.24 0.59 -9.33
C ARG A 104 4.89 1.88 -8.63
N VAL A 105 4.80 1.79 -7.32
CA VAL A 105 4.36 2.86 -6.44
C VAL A 105 5.51 3.83 -6.22
N ASP A 106 5.29 5.11 -6.57
CA ASP A 106 6.26 6.18 -6.34
C ASP A 106 5.89 7.05 -5.13
N GLY A 107 4.62 7.06 -4.74
CA GLY A 107 4.14 7.86 -3.62
C GLY A 107 2.64 7.75 -3.40
N PHE A 108 2.16 8.51 -2.44
CA PHE A 108 0.74 8.64 -2.14
C PHE A 108 0.31 10.09 -2.35
N GLY A 109 -0.80 10.27 -3.06
CA GLY A 109 -1.45 11.55 -3.29
C GLY A 109 -2.50 11.87 -2.22
N GLY A 110 -3.47 12.69 -2.60
CA GLY A 110 -4.60 13.05 -1.76
C GLY A 110 -5.59 11.90 -1.53
N ILE A 111 -6.65 12.20 -0.78
CA ILE A 111 -7.80 11.30 -0.60
C ILE A 111 -8.93 11.83 -1.48
N GLU A 112 -9.45 10.99 -2.37
CA GLU A 112 -10.63 11.26 -3.19
C GLU A 112 -11.71 10.21 -2.89
N ASP A 113 -12.95 10.63 -2.68
CA ASP A 113 -14.08 9.73 -2.35
C ASP A 113 -13.83 8.77 -1.16
N GLY A 114 -12.98 9.17 -0.21
CA GLY A 114 -12.60 8.35 0.94
C GLY A 114 -11.50 7.31 0.64
N GLU A 115 -10.94 7.35 -0.55
CA GLU A 115 -9.90 6.44 -1.04
C GLU A 115 -8.58 7.19 -1.26
N THR A 116 -7.44 6.56 -0.94
CA THR A 116 -6.13 7.20 -1.17
C THR A 116 -5.71 7.04 -2.61
N ILE A 117 -5.36 8.15 -3.26
CA ILE A 117 -4.75 8.12 -4.59
C ILE A 117 -3.29 7.71 -4.46
N VAL A 118 -2.87 6.75 -5.28
CA VAL A 118 -1.51 6.21 -5.32
C VAL A 118 -0.84 6.72 -6.59
N ASN A 119 0.31 7.37 -6.43
CA ASN A 119 1.14 7.82 -7.53
C ASN A 119 1.97 6.64 -8.01
N VAL A 120 1.92 6.37 -9.31
CA VAL A 120 2.52 5.18 -9.91
C VAL A 120 3.28 5.50 -11.18
N HIS A 121 4.24 4.65 -11.52
CA HIS A 121 4.77 4.52 -12.87
C HIS A 121 4.49 3.15 -13.45
N VAL A 122 4.26 3.11 -14.76
CA VAL A 122 3.99 1.88 -15.49
C VAL A 122 5.30 1.13 -15.72
N ILE A 123 5.37 -0.11 -15.24
CA ILE A 123 6.46 -1.05 -15.58
C ILE A 123 6.08 -1.81 -16.86
N ARG A 124 4.84 -2.29 -16.95
CA ARG A 124 4.36 -3.10 -18.08
C ARG A 124 2.87 -2.88 -18.29
N GLY A 125 2.49 -2.34 -19.44
CA GLY A 125 1.10 -2.09 -19.79
C GLY A 125 0.99 -1.11 -20.96
N ALA A 126 -0.14 -1.11 -21.66
CA ALA A 126 -0.39 -0.16 -22.74
C ALA A 126 -0.88 1.20 -22.21
N THR A 127 -1.52 1.21 -21.04
CA THR A 127 -2.15 2.40 -20.46
C THR A 127 -1.13 3.22 -19.65
N PRO A 128 -0.94 4.52 -19.92
CA PRO A 128 0.00 5.38 -19.20
C PRO A 128 -0.63 5.91 -17.89
N TRP A 129 -0.71 5.05 -16.88
CA TRP A 129 -1.16 5.44 -15.54
C TRP A 129 -0.15 6.37 -14.86
N ARG A 130 -0.65 7.35 -14.11
CA ARG A 130 0.14 8.26 -13.25
C ARG A 130 -0.38 8.29 -11.83
N GLU A 131 -1.69 8.26 -11.69
CA GLU A 131 -2.42 8.28 -10.43
C GLU A 131 -3.55 7.26 -10.53
N VAL A 132 -3.71 6.45 -9.48
CA VAL A 132 -4.68 5.35 -9.43
C VAL A 132 -5.22 5.21 -8.03
N ARG A 133 -6.48 4.81 -7.94
CA ARG A 133 -7.17 4.48 -6.71
C ARG A 133 -6.55 3.24 -6.04
N SER A 134 -6.34 3.29 -4.73
CA SER A 134 -5.67 2.21 -3.99
C SER A 134 -6.37 0.85 -4.09
N LEU A 135 -7.70 0.83 -4.12
CA LEU A 135 -8.57 -0.34 -4.25
C LEU A 135 -8.69 -0.83 -5.71
N SER A 136 -8.15 -0.09 -6.68
CA SER A 136 -7.95 -0.57 -8.05
C SER A 136 -6.61 -1.29 -8.23
N LEU A 137 -5.78 -1.32 -7.19
CA LEU A 137 -4.49 -1.98 -7.16
C LEU A 137 -4.57 -3.27 -6.36
N THR A 138 -3.72 -4.23 -6.71
CA THR A 138 -3.53 -5.49 -5.99
C THR A 138 -2.08 -5.94 -6.12
N HIS A 139 -1.51 -6.56 -5.08
CA HIS A 139 -0.19 -7.19 -5.19
C HIS A 139 -0.22 -8.47 -6.04
N THR A 140 -1.41 -9.00 -6.31
CA THR A 140 -1.63 -10.20 -7.11
C THR A 140 -1.99 -9.80 -8.53
N ARG A 141 -1.38 -10.44 -9.53
CA ARG A 141 -1.73 -10.16 -10.93
C ARG A 141 -3.18 -10.56 -11.21
N PRO A 142 -4.07 -9.63 -11.60
CA PRO A 142 -5.47 -9.94 -11.84
C PRO A 142 -5.61 -10.91 -13.01
N ASP A 143 -6.67 -11.72 -12.93
CA ASP A 143 -7.07 -12.60 -14.01
C ASP A 143 -7.95 -11.88 -15.02
N SER A 144 -7.89 -12.33 -16.26
CA SER A 144 -8.75 -11.89 -17.35
C SER A 144 -9.23 -13.12 -18.12
N TRP A 145 -10.37 -13.02 -18.81
CA TRP A 145 -10.88 -14.12 -19.64
C TRP A 145 -9.85 -14.58 -20.68
N GLU A 146 -9.09 -13.65 -21.28
CA GLU A 146 -8.02 -13.99 -22.21
C GLU A 146 -6.85 -14.72 -21.54
N ARG A 147 -6.52 -14.38 -20.28
CA ARG A 147 -5.48 -15.11 -19.53
C ARG A 147 -5.96 -16.50 -19.13
N LEU A 148 -7.20 -16.64 -18.69
CA LEU A 148 -7.79 -17.95 -18.41
C LEU A 148 -7.82 -18.82 -19.66
N LYS A 149 -8.12 -18.23 -20.82
CA LYS A 149 -8.05 -18.93 -22.10
C LYS A 149 -6.61 -19.34 -22.46
N ALA A 150 -5.62 -18.47 -22.22
CA ALA A 150 -4.21 -18.79 -22.43
C ALA A 150 -3.73 -19.93 -21.51
N ASP A 151 -4.12 -19.90 -20.24
CA ASP A 151 -3.78 -20.94 -19.27
C ASP A 151 -4.47 -22.27 -19.62
N ALA A 152 -5.72 -22.23 -20.10
CA ALA A 152 -6.40 -23.41 -20.62
C ALA A 152 -5.68 -23.99 -21.85
N ALA A 153 -5.20 -23.14 -22.76
CA ALA A 153 -4.44 -23.57 -23.94
C ALA A 153 -3.08 -24.19 -23.57
N ASP A 154 -2.39 -23.66 -22.56
CA ASP A 154 -1.14 -24.25 -22.04
C ASP A 154 -1.38 -25.64 -21.43
N ILE A 155 -2.47 -25.81 -20.67
CA ILE A 155 -2.87 -27.13 -20.14
C ILE A 155 -3.10 -28.11 -21.30
N VAL A 156 -3.84 -27.70 -22.34
CA VAL A 156 -4.10 -28.54 -23.54
C VAL A 156 -2.79 -28.91 -24.25
N ALA A 157 -1.89 -27.95 -24.44
CA ALA A 157 -0.60 -28.20 -25.08
C ALA A 157 0.28 -29.17 -24.27
N LYS A 158 0.29 -29.05 -22.95
CA LYS A 158 1.01 -29.98 -22.06
C LYS A 158 0.40 -31.37 -22.08
N ILE A 159 -0.92 -31.50 -22.09
CA ILE A 159 -1.59 -32.80 -22.27
C ILE A 159 -1.18 -33.42 -23.62
N ALA A 160 -1.24 -32.65 -24.71
CA ALA A 160 -0.89 -33.12 -26.05
C ALA A 160 0.59 -33.56 -26.16
N LEU A 161 1.51 -32.87 -25.49
CA LEU A 161 2.93 -33.21 -25.47
C LEU A 161 3.25 -34.53 -24.74
N HIS A 162 2.40 -34.96 -23.81
CA HIS A 162 2.68 -36.10 -22.93
C HIS A 162 1.73 -37.31 -23.16
N LEU A 163 0.73 -37.18 -24.04
CA LEU A 163 -0.18 -38.29 -24.42
C LEU A 163 0.48 -39.43 -25.22
N GLY A 164 1.81 -39.37 -25.44
CA GLY A 164 2.60 -40.51 -25.92
C GLY A 164 3.08 -41.46 -24.82
N ASP A 165 3.20 -41.00 -23.56
CA ASP A 165 3.90 -41.73 -22.49
C ASP A 165 3.16 -41.75 -21.14
N TYR A 166 1.95 -41.20 -21.02
CA TYR A 166 1.26 -41.17 -19.72
C TYR A 166 0.73 -42.54 -19.29
N SER A 167 1.35 -43.12 -18.26
CA SER A 167 0.83 -44.27 -17.51
C SER A 167 -0.09 -43.78 -16.38
N PRO A 168 -1.14 -44.53 -16.00
CA PRO A 168 -1.98 -44.21 -14.83
C PRO A 168 -1.19 -43.96 -13.53
N SER A 169 0.04 -44.49 -13.42
CA SER A 169 0.94 -44.26 -12.28
C SER A 169 1.54 -42.86 -12.20
N ASP A 170 1.59 -42.11 -13.31
CA ASP A 170 2.12 -40.75 -13.33
C ASP A 170 1.15 -39.72 -12.72
N PHE A 171 -0.07 -40.16 -12.37
CA PHE A 171 -1.07 -39.37 -11.67
C PHE A 171 -0.93 -39.41 -10.14
N GLU A 172 -0.11 -40.32 -9.58
CA GLU A 172 0.01 -40.48 -8.12
C GLU A 172 1.26 -39.81 -7.52
N GLU A 173 2.28 -39.46 -8.32
CA GLU A 173 3.52 -38.85 -7.83
C GLU A 173 3.77 -37.44 -8.40
N ARG A 174 3.07 -36.43 -7.86
CA ARG A 174 3.53 -35.03 -7.59
C ARG A 174 2.32 -34.09 -7.52
N GLY A 175 2.26 -33.25 -6.49
CA GLY A 175 1.16 -32.32 -6.20
C GLY A 175 1.01 -31.11 -7.13
N ASP A 176 1.00 -31.33 -8.46
CA ASP A 176 0.62 -30.36 -9.50
C ASP A 176 -0.03 -31.12 -10.67
N GLY A 177 -1.09 -31.87 -10.37
CA GLY A 177 -1.81 -32.68 -11.36
C GLY A 177 -2.57 -31.81 -12.36
N VAL A 178 -2.79 -32.32 -13.57
CA VAL A 178 -3.66 -31.65 -14.57
C VAL A 178 -5.05 -31.35 -13.99
N GLN A 179 -5.54 -32.22 -13.10
CA GLN A 179 -6.78 -32.03 -12.35
C GLN A 179 -6.74 -30.78 -11.46
N ASP A 180 -5.65 -30.56 -10.71
CA ASP A 180 -5.46 -29.38 -9.86
C ASP A 180 -5.41 -28.09 -10.69
N ARG A 181 -4.74 -28.13 -11.85
CA ARG A 181 -4.67 -26.99 -12.77
C ARG A 181 -6.04 -26.64 -13.36
N ILE A 182 -6.85 -27.64 -13.72
CA ILE A 182 -8.22 -27.43 -14.19
C ILE A 182 -9.11 -26.86 -13.07
N LEU A 183 -9.03 -27.41 -11.86
CA LEU A 183 -9.80 -26.91 -10.70
C LEU A 183 -9.39 -25.47 -10.34
N CYS A 184 -8.10 -25.15 -10.41
CA CYS A 184 -7.59 -23.80 -10.24
C CYS A 184 -8.14 -22.85 -11.31
N LEU A 185 -8.14 -23.26 -12.58
CA LEU A 185 -8.67 -22.48 -13.69
C LEU A 185 -10.16 -22.17 -13.51
N VAL A 186 -10.96 -23.17 -13.13
CA VAL A 186 -12.39 -23.01 -12.85
C VAL A 186 -12.64 -22.07 -11.67
N SER A 187 -11.85 -22.20 -10.59
CA SER A 187 -11.97 -21.33 -9.42
C SER A 187 -11.66 -19.87 -9.77
N ARG A 188 -10.62 -19.62 -10.57
CA ARG A 188 -10.25 -18.28 -11.06
C ARG A 188 -11.30 -17.70 -12.01
N ALA A 189 -11.86 -18.53 -12.90
CA ALA A 189 -12.96 -18.14 -13.78
C ALA A 189 -14.22 -17.73 -13.01
N LYS A 190 -14.56 -18.48 -11.96
CA LYS A 190 -15.69 -18.16 -11.08
C LYS A 190 -15.46 -16.85 -10.32
N ALA A 191 -14.29 -16.67 -9.73
CA ALA A 191 -13.94 -15.43 -9.03
C ALA A 191 -13.99 -14.21 -9.96
N LEU A 192 -13.54 -14.35 -11.22
CA LEU A 192 -13.63 -13.30 -12.22
C LEU A 192 -15.09 -12.99 -12.59
N ALA A 193 -15.92 -14.02 -12.80
CA ALA A 193 -17.34 -13.85 -13.11
C ALA A 193 -18.11 -13.17 -11.96
N ASP A 194 -17.85 -13.56 -10.71
CA ASP A 194 -18.47 -12.94 -9.53
C ASP A 194 -18.06 -11.47 -9.39
N ARG A 195 -16.80 -11.12 -9.72
CA ARG A 195 -16.31 -9.72 -9.74
C ARG A 195 -16.96 -8.89 -10.83
N GLU A 196 -17.15 -9.45 -12.02
CA GLU A 196 -17.80 -8.76 -13.14
C GLU A 196 -19.31 -8.61 -12.95
N ALA A 197 -19.98 -9.56 -12.29
CA ALA A 197 -21.42 -9.48 -11.99
C ALA A 197 -21.79 -8.49 -10.86
N GLY A 198 -20.81 -8.10 -10.03
CA GLY A 198 -20.97 -7.11 -8.96
C GLY A 198 -20.66 -5.66 -9.37
N ARG A 199 -20.30 -5.41 -10.63
CA ARG A 199 -20.08 -4.08 -11.23
C ARG A 199 -21.35 -3.54 -11.87
#